data_AF-A0A6N9VET5-F1
#
_entry.id   AF-A0A6N9VET5-F1
#
_cell.length_a   1.000
_cell.length_b   1.000
_cell.length_c   1.000
_cell.angle_alpha   90.00
_cell.angle_beta   90.00
_cell.angle_gamma   90.00
#
_symmetry.space_group_name_H-M   'P 1'
#
loop_
_entity.id
_entity.type
_entity.pdbx_description
1 polymer ?
#
loop_
_entity_poly.entity_id
_entity_poly.type
_entity_poly.pdbx_seq_one_letter_code
_entity_poly.pdbx_strand_id
1 'polypeptide(L)'
;APDLTELIPQWLATANRRGFRAPAALVPPLLDAARARTDLRPQALTFAGPLGLWLAALNPEWKFALRGSAGGSLVPDTSDPEAVRRLWEEGLFAERIALLDAVRVREPIAALALLTTTWPTERAEDRLMFLDSLRTGLGAGDEEFLEQALADRSRNVRATAAELLSALPSSAFAGRMAARATSCVNPDRTGAGSGAGASIAVEAPHECDAGMQRDGVAAVPPTGRGERSWWLVQLVEATPLGIWQEQFGGRPAEEIVALPVADDWAGELHAAWCRAAVRQRHPEWA
;
A
#
# COMPACT_ATOMS: atom_id res chain seq x y z
N ALA A 1 -2.52 -32.60 0.36
CA ALA A 1 -1.97 -32.42 1.72
C ALA A 1 -2.16 -30.95 2.09
N PRO A 2 -2.45 -30.58 3.35
CA PRO A 2 -2.51 -29.17 3.71
C PRO A 2 -1.17 -28.50 3.41
N ASP A 3 -1.20 -27.29 2.87
CA ASP A 3 0.02 -26.53 2.61
C ASP A 3 0.65 -26.15 3.96
N LEU A 4 1.75 -26.83 4.29
CA LEU A 4 2.48 -26.61 5.54
C LEU A 4 2.94 -25.15 5.68
N THR A 5 3.11 -24.44 4.57
CA THR A 5 3.55 -23.04 4.50
C THR A 5 2.49 -22.06 5.03
N GLU A 6 1.21 -22.41 4.89
CA GLU A 6 0.07 -21.62 5.38
C GLU A 6 -0.22 -21.86 6.87
N LEU A 7 0.27 -22.96 7.44
CA LEU A 7 0.05 -23.32 8.84
C LEU A 7 1.06 -22.68 9.82
N ILE A 8 2.21 -22.22 9.32
CA ILE A 8 3.27 -21.60 10.14
C ILE A 8 2.76 -20.40 10.95
N PRO A 9 2.04 -19.41 10.39
CA PRO A 9 1.50 -18.29 11.16
C PRO A 9 0.58 -18.74 12.31
N GLN A 10 -0.31 -19.69 12.04
CA GLN A 10 -1.29 -20.19 13.01
C GLN A 10 -0.62 -20.98 14.13
N TRP A 11 0.39 -21.77 13.79
CA TRP A 11 1.20 -22.50 14.77
C TRP A 11 1.98 -21.54 15.67
N LEU A 12 2.68 -20.54 15.11
CA LEU A 12 3.44 -19.55 15.89
C LEU A 12 2.52 -18.76 16.84
N ALA A 13 1.37 -18.31 16.35
CA ALA A 13 0.37 -17.61 17.17
C ALA A 13 -0.14 -18.50 18.32
N THR A 14 -0.37 -19.78 18.06
CA THR A 14 -0.79 -20.75 19.09
C THR A 14 0.33 -21.00 20.10
N ALA A 15 1.57 -21.13 19.64
CA ALA A 15 2.72 -21.40 20.49
C ALA A 15 3.01 -20.24 21.45
N ASN A 16 2.97 -19.00 20.94
CA ASN A 16 3.09 -17.80 21.76
C ASN A 16 1.97 -17.72 22.82
N ARG A 17 0.71 -17.97 22.43
CA ARG A 17 -0.44 -17.94 23.36
C ARG A 17 -0.34 -18.99 24.47
N ARG A 18 0.25 -20.15 24.16
CA ARG A 18 0.49 -21.25 25.11
C ARG A 18 1.73 -21.04 25.97
N GLY A 19 2.51 -19.99 25.73
CA GLY A 19 3.75 -19.69 26.47
C GLY A 19 4.91 -20.62 26.13
N PHE A 20 4.88 -21.28 24.96
CA PHE A 20 6.01 -22.10 24.51
C PHE A 20 7.22 -21.22 24.16
N ARG A 21 8.40 -21.83 24.17
CA ARG A 21 9.65 -21.18 23.79
C ARG A 21 10.33 -21.90 22.64
N ALA A 22 10.91 -21.14 21.72
CA ALA A 22 11.73 -21.67 20.65
C ALA A 22 12.93 -22.44 21.24
N PRO A 23 13.16 -23.70 20.84
CA PRO A 23 14.43 -24.37 21.07
C PRO A 23 15.57 -23.55 20.47
N ALA A 24 16.69 -23.40 21.19
CA ALA A 24 17.80 -22.53 20.77
C ALA A 24 18.30 -22.81 19.35
N ALA A 25 18.37 -24.09 18.96
CA ALA A 25 18.79 -24.51 17.62
C ALA A 25 17.84 -24.07 16.49
N LEU A 26 16.57 -23.78 16.81
CA LEU A 26 15.57 -23.34 15.84
C LEU A 26 15.47 -21.81 15.71
N VAL A 27 16.16 -21.05 16.55
CA VAL A 27 16.09 -19.58 16.51
C VAL A 27 16.73 -19.00 15.23
N PRO A 28 17.92 -19.44 14.77
CA PRO A 28 18.47 -18.97 13.49
C PRO A 28 17.55 -19.22 12.27
N PRO A 29 17.07 -20.44 11.99
CA PRO A 29 16.19 -20.66 10.84
C PRO A 29 14.83 -19.94 10.98
N LEU A 30 14.36 -19.69 12.21
CA LEU A 30 13.18 -18.87 12.46
C LEU A 30 13.41 -17.39 12.09
N LEU A 31 14.59 -16.84 12.40
CA LEU A 31 14.98 -15.49 11.99
C LEU A 31 15.14 -15.39 10.47
N ASP A 32 15.69 -16.42 9.81
CA ASP A 32 15.76 -16.47 8.35
C ASP A 32 14.38 -16.54 7.69
N ALA A 33 13.46 -17.32 8.25
CA ALA A 33 12.08 -17.37 7.79
C ALA A 33 11.38 -16.00 7.95
N ALA A 34 11.56 -15.34 9.10
CA ALA A 34 11.02 -14.00 9.34
C ALA A 34 11.66 -12.93 8.43
N ARG A 35 12.93 -13.08 8.05
CA ARG A 35 13.57 -12.22 7.07
C ARG A 35 12.91 -12.35 5.69
N ALA A 36 12.73 -13.59 5.23
CA ALA A 36 12.16 -13.91 3.93
C ALA A 36 10.65 -13.63 3.82
N ARG A 37 9.91 -13.72 4.93
CA ARG A 37 8.45 -13.58 4.99
C ARG A 37 8.03 -12.54 6.04
N THR A 38 7.64 -11.36 5.56
CA THR A 38 7.25 -10.22 6.39
C THR A 38 6.04 -10.52 7.28
N ASP A 39 5.09 -11.32 6.78
CA ASP A 39 3.87 -11.75 7.48
C ASP A 39 4.17 -12.60 8.74
N LEU A 40 5.29 -13.30 8.77
CA LEU A 40 5.69 -14.13 9.92
C LEU A 40 6.41 -13.33 11.03
N ARG A 41 6.94 -12.14 10.71
CA ARG A 41 7.86 -11.41 11.59
C ARG A 41 7.33 -11.17 13.00
N PRO A 42 6.10 -10.67 13.22
CA PRO A 42 5.65 -10.35 14.57
C PRO A 42 5.63 -11.59 15.47
N GLN A 43 4.99 -12.67 14.99
CA GLN A 43 4.85 -13.91 15.76
C GLN A 43 6.17 -14.68 15.90
N ALA A 44 7.02 -14.67 14.86
CA ALA A 44 8.33 -15.30 14.89
C ALA A 44 9.30 -14.60 15.86
N LEU A 45 9.30 -13.27 15.90
CA LEU A 45 10.14 -12.50 16.82
C LEU A 45 9.69 -12.66 18.28
N THR A 46 8.38 -12.65 18.54
CA THR A 46 7.84 -12.98 19.87
C THR A 46 8.27 -14.38 20.31
N PHE A 47 8.20 -15.37 19.42
CA PHE A 47 8.55 -16.76 19.73
C PHE A 47 10.06 -16.97 19.92
N ALA A 48 10.89 -16.23 19.16
CA ALA A 48 12.35 -16.24 19.27
C ALA A 48 12.84 -15.62 20.59
N GLY A 49 12.11 -14.63 21.11
CA GLY A 49 12.34 -14.03 22.42
C GLY A 49 13.75 -13.43 22.61
N PRO A 50 14.26 -13.36 23.86
CA PRO A 50 15.54 -12.72 24.16
C PRO A 50 16.74 -13.32 23.44
N LEU A 51 16.72 -14.63 23.17
CA LEU A 51 17.79 -15.30 22.41
C LEU A 51 17.82 -14.85 20.95
N GLY A 52 16.65 -14.69 20.33
CA GLY A 52 16.55 -14.14 18.96
C GLY A 52 17.11 -12.72 18.86
N LEU A 53 16.88 -11.90 19.89
CA LEU A 53 17.43 -10.56 19.96
C LEU A 53 18.94 -10.52 20.10
N TRP A 54 19.45 -11.33 21.03
CA TRP A 54 20.88 -11.45 21.25
C TRP A 54 21.59 -11.91 19.98
N LEU A 55 21.03 -12.91 19.28
CA LEU A 55 21.54 -13.35 17.98
C LEU A 55 21.47 -12.26 16.90
N ALA A 56 20.38 -11.51 16.86
CA ALA A 56 20.22 -10.41 15.90
C ALA A 56 21.20 -9.25 16.13
N ALA A 57 21.66 -9.03 17.36
CA ALA A 57 22.71 -8.06 17.67
C ALA A 57 24.09 -8.49 17.11
N LEU A 58 24.30 -9.78 16.90
CA LEU A 58 25.57 -10.35 16.42
C LEU A 58 25.62 -10.60 14.90
N ASN A 59 24.46 -10.61 14.22
CA ASN A 59 24.37 -10.90 12.79
C ASN A 59 23.68 -9.74 12.02
N PRO A 60 24.38 -9.04 11.10
CA PRO A 60 23.81 -7.96 10.31
C PRO A 60 22.54 -8.33 9.51
N GLU A 61 22.41 -9.57 9.06
CA GLU A 61 21.24 -10.02 8.27
C GLU A 61 19.95 -10.06 9.08
N TRP A 62 20.05 -10.13 10.41
CA TRP A 62 18.90 -10.19 11.31
C TRP A 62 18.60 -8.87 12.02
N LYS A 63 19.22 -7.75 11.61
CA LYS A 63 18.98 -6.42 12.19
C LYS A 63 17.51 -6.01 12.22
N PHE A 64 16.68 -6.53 11.31
CA PHE A 64 15.23 -6.31 11.32
C PHE A 64 14.57 -6.78 12.62
N ALA A 65 15.10 -7.82 13.29
CA ALA A 65 14.59 -8.34 14.56
C ALA A 65 14.77 -7.35 15.72
N LEU A 66 15.87 -6.59 15.70
CA LEU A 66 16.12 -5.50 16.65
C LEU A 66 15.17 -4.32 16.42
N ARG A 67 14.67 -4.16 15.18
CA ARG A 67 13.64 -3.15 14.85
C ARG A 67 12.23 -3.59 15.26
N GLY A 68 12.00 -4.88 15.50
CA GLY A 68 10.67 -5.43 15.83
C GLY A 68 10.47 -5.81 17.30
N SER A 69 11.49 -5.65 18.15
CA SER A 69 11.49 -6.16 19.52
C SER A 69 11.49 -5.08 20.59
N ALA A 70 10.74 -4.02 20.34
CA ALA A 70 10.08 -3.34 21.45
C ALA A 70 9.06 -4.30 22.08
N GLY A 71 9.54 -5.30 22.83
CA GLY A 71 8.77 -5.86 23.93
C GLY A 71 8.57 -4.73 24.93
N GLY A 72 7.49 -3.97 24.75
CA GLY A 72 7.13 -2.84 25.60
C GLY A 72 8.07 -1.64 25.49
N SER A 73 8.33 -1.11 24.29
CA SER A 73 8.69 0.33 24.26
C SER A 73 7.41 1.07 24.66
N LEU A 74 7.44 1.64 25.88
CA LEU A 74 6.37 2.49 26.37
C LEU A 74 6.32 3.67 25.42
N VAL A 75 5.39 3.63 24.46
CA VAL A 75 5.04 4.83 23.70
C VAL A 75 4.74 5.90 24.76
N PRO A 76 5.43 7.06 24.73
CA PRO A 76 5.23 8.10 25.72
C PRO A 76 3.77 8.53 25.71
N ASP A 77 3.32 9.22 26.76
CA ASP A 77 2.03 9.89 26.69
C ASP A 77 2.06 10.84 25.49
N THR A 78 1.28 10.53 24.46
CA THR A 78 1.23 11.30 23.22
C THR A 78 0.66 12.69 23.44
N SER A 79 0.07 12.95 24.62
CA SER A 79 -0.37 14.28 25.04
C SER A 79 0.75 15.14 25.65
N ASP A 80 1.96 14.60 25.87
CA ASP A 80 3.15 15.36 26.28
C ASP A 80 4.03 15.69 25.06
N PRO A 81 4.01 16.95 24.56
CA PRO A 81 4.78 17.33 23.37
C PRO A 81 6.29 17.19 23.54
N GLU A 82 6.82 17.30 24.76
CA GLU A 82 8.25 17.20 25.02
C GLU A 82 8.70 15.74 24.98
N ALA A 83 7.90 14.83 25.54
CA ALA A 83 8.17 13.39 25.46
C ALA A 83 8.07 12.87 24.01
N VAL A 84 7.07 13.34 23.26
CA VAL A 84 6.92 13.05 21.83
C VAL A 84 8.14 13.53 21.04
N ARG A 85 8.57 14.79 21.23
CA ARG A 85 9.73 15.36 20.52
C ARG A 85 11.01 14.59 20.85
N ARG A 86 11.27 14.33 22.15
CA ARG A 86 12.47 13.61 22.58
C ARG A 86 12.55 12.21 21.96
N LEU A 87 11.46 11.44 22.00
CA LEU A 87 11.46 10.11 21.38
C LEU A 87 11.56 10.20 19.85
N TRP A 88 10.99 11.23 19.22
CA TRP A 88 11.13 11.41 17.78
C TRP A 88 12.57 11.70 17.35
N GLU A 89 13.29 12.53 18.11
CA GLU A 89 14.66 12.97 17.79
C GLU A 89 15.74 11.95 18.20
N GLU A 90 15.58 11.34 19.38
CA GLU A 90 16.60 10.48 19.99
C GLU A 90 16.28 8.99 19.88
N GLY A 91 15.01 8.65 19.63
CA GLY A 91 14.52 7.28 19.64
C GLY A 91 15.02 6.44 18.47
N LEU A 92 15.04 5.13 18.69
CA LEU A 92 15.32 4.18 17.63
C LEU A 92 14.22 4.24 16.57
N PHE A 93 14.56 3.87 15.34
CA PHE A 93 13.61 3.85 14.22
C PHE A 93 12.29 3.14 14.55
N ALA A 94 12.35 2.00 15.25
CA ALA A 94 11.18 1.24 15.69
C ALA A 94 10.27 2.02 16.65
N GLU A 95 10.89 2.78 17.55
CA GLU A 95 10.18 3.61 18.55
C GLU A 95 9.54 4.81 17.87
N ARG A 96 10.21 5.38 16.87
CA ARG A 96 9.67 6.44 16.02
C ARG A 96 8.46 5.97 15.21
N ILE A 97 8.47 4.76 14.66
CA ILE A 97 7.29 4.17 13.98
C ILE A 97 6.15 3.98 14.98
N ALA A 98 6.40 3.36 16.13
CA ALA A 98 5.38 3.14 17.15
C ALA A 98 4.78 4.45 17.68
N LEU A 99 5.63 5.48 17.86
CA LEU A 99 5.18 6.83 18.20
C LEU A 99 4.35 7.45 17.09
N LEU A 100 4.81 7.40 15.84
CA LEU A 100 4.08 7.96 14.71
C LEU A 100 2.70 7.32 14.61
N ASP A 101 2.61 5.99 14.65
CA ASP A 101 1.35 5.24 14.66
C ASP A 101 0.42 5.69 15.79
N ALA A 102 0.95 5.84 17.01
CA ALA A 102 0.16 6.25 18.17
C ALA A 102 -0.34 7.71 18.07
N VAL A 103 0.51 8.64 17.64
CA VAL A 103 0.11 10.04 17.40
C VAL A 103 -0.91 10.09 16.26
N ARG A 104 -0.72 9.29 15.21
CA ARG A 104 -1.57 9.27 14.01
C ARG A 104 -3.02 8.87 14.30
N VAL A 105 -3.26 8.00 15.28
CA VAL A 105 -4.61 7.60 15.73
C VAL A 105 -5.38 8.77 16.33
N ARG A 106 -4.70 9.71 17.00
CA ARG A 106 -5.34 10.82 17.72
C ARG A 106 -5.31 12.13 16.94
N GLU A 107 -4.16 12.47 16.38
CA GLU A 107 -3.86 13.74 15.74
C GLU A 107 -3.10 13.52 14.41
N PRO A 108 -3.80 13.10 13.33
CA PRO A 108 -3.28 12.94 11.98
C PRO A 108 -2.31 14.03 11.52
N ILE A 109 -2.71 15.29 11.69
CA ILE A 109 -1.96 16.46 11.22
C ILE A 109 -0.66 16.63 12.02
N ALA A 110 -0.69 16.39 13.34
CA ALA A 110 0.50 16.49 14.19
C ALA A 110 1.52 15.39 13.86
N ALA A 111 1.07 14.17 13.61
CA ALA A 111 1.94 13.07 13.15
C ALA A 111 2.60 13.41 11.80
N LEU A 112 1.84 13.93 10.85
CA LEU A 112 2.40 14.34 9.56
C LEU A 112 3.42 15.48 9.72
N ALA A 113 3.15 16.45 10.59
CA ALA A 113 4.09 17.51 10.90
C ALA A 113 5.40 16.96 11.48
N LEU A 114 5.34 16.00 12.41
CA LEU A 114 6.53 15.30 12.94
C LEU A 114 7.32 14.63 11.82
N LEU A 115 6.66 13.81 10.99
CA LEU A 115 7.29 13.11 9.87
C LEU A 115 8.00 14.07 8.92
N THR A 116 7.35 15.19 8.60
CA THR A 116 7.87 16.20 7.67
C THR A 116 9.20 16.80 8.14
N THR A 117 9.42 16.93 9.46
CA THR A 117 10.66 17.53 9.99
C THR A 117 11.93 16.74 9.66
N THR A 118 11.84 15.41 9.60
CA THR A 118 13.01 14.53 9.34
C THR A 118 13.01 13.96 7.92
N TRP A 119 11.90 14.04 7.19
CA TRP A 119 11.74 13.44 5.86
C TRP A 119 12.93 13.63 4.89
N PRO A 120 13.54 14.83 4.76
CA PRO A 120 14.66 15.03 3.84
C PRO A 120 15.94 14.25 4.20
N THR A 121 16.13 13.91 5.49
CA THR A 121 17.33 13.22 5.99
C THR A 121 17.15 11.72 6.11
N GLU A 122 15.90 11.22 6.07
CA GLU A 122 15.60 9.80 6.15
C GLU A 122 16.11 9.01 4.94
N ARG A 123 16.48 7.75 5.19
CA ARG A 123 16.87 6.82 4.13
C ARG A 123 15.65 6.34 3.36
N ALA A 124 15.84 5.84 2.14
CA ALA A 124 14.74 5.38 1.30
C ALA A 124 13.88 4.27 1.94
N GLU A 125 14.51 3.34 2.66
CA GLU A 125 13.80 2.26 3.38
C GLU A 125 12.97 2.82 4.54
N ASP A 126 13.53 3.74 5.31
CA ASP A 126 12.86 4.35 6.47
C ASP A 126 11.68 5.22 6.02
N ARG A 127 11.86 6.00 4.95
CA ARG A 127 10.79 6.77 4.29
C ARG A 127 9.62 5.91 3.83
N LEU A 128 9.91 4.75 3.25
CA LEU A 128 8.88 3.81 2.82
C LEU A 128 8.04 3.31 4.00
N MET A 129 8.70 2.97 5.10
CA MET A 129 8.03 2.51 6.32
C MET A 129 7.21 3.63 6.99
N PHE A 130 7.72 4.87 7.03
CA PHE A 130 6.95 6.00 7.54
C PHE A 130 5.74 6.35 6.68
N LEU A 131 5.83 6.22 5.34
CA LEU A 131 4.67 6.36 4.48
C LEU A 131 3.60 5.32 4.78
N ASP A 132 4.00 4.07 5.06
CA ASP A 132 3.07 3.00 5.38
C ASP A 132 2.24 3.32 6.65
N SER A 133 2.84 3.96 7.65
CA SER A 133 2.13 4.45 8.85
C SER A 133 1.01 5.47 8.53
N LEU A 134 1.09 6.21 7.42
CA LEU A 134 0.06 7.18 7.04
C LEU A 134 -1.27 6.53 6.62
N ARG A 135 -1.30 5.21 6.37
CA ARG A 135 -2.55 4.47 6.09
C ARG A 135 -3.56 4.62 7.23
N THR A 136 -3.07 4.71 8.47
CA THR A 136 -3.92 4.93 9.64
C THR A 136 -4.40 6.38 9.65
N GLY A 137 -5.71 6.59 9.51
CA GLY A 137 -6.28 7.94 9.49
C GLY A 137 -5.87 8.75 8.25
N LEU A 138 -5.55 8.09 7.14
CA LEU A 138 -5.27 8.72 5.85
C LEU A 138 -6.41 9.67 5.47
N GLY A 139 -6.09 10.89 5.08
CA GLY A 139 -7.09 11.90 4.70
C GLY A 139 -6.52 13.04 3.87
N ALA A 140 -7.36 14.02 3.56
CA ALA A 140 -6.99 15.16 2.69
C ALA A 140 -5.79 15.97 3.21
N GLY A 141 -5.55 15.99 4.53
CA GLY A 141 -4.39 16.65 5.12
C GLY A 141 -3.04 16.05 4.71
N ASP A 142 -3.02 14.81 4.21
CA ASP A 142 -1.80 14.13 3.75
C ASP A 142 -1.46 14.44 2.29
N GLU A 143 -2.41 14.99 1.52
CA GLU A 143 -2.30 15.08 0.06
C GLU A 143 -1.07 15.87 -0.39
N GLU A 144 -0.82 17.04 0.21
CA GLU A 144 0.31 17.90 -0.16
C GLU A 144 1.65 17.19 0.06
N PHE A 145 1.79 16.48 1.19
CA PHE A 145 2.99 15.72 1.50
C PHE A 145 3.18 14.53 0.54
N LEU A 146 2.10 13.81 0.23
CA LEU A 146 2.16 12.67 -0.69
C LEU A 146 2.45 13.11 -2.13
N GLU A 147 1.92 14.24 -2.59
CA GLU A 147 2.26 14.84 -3.90
C GLU A 147 3.75 15.21 -3.98
N GLN A 148 4.36 15.68 -2.88
CA GLN A 148 5.81 15.88 -2.82
C GLN A 148 6.56 14.54 -2.86
N ALA A 149 6.05 13.51 -2.18
CA ALA A 149 6.65 12.17 -2.17
C ALA A 149 6.62 11.47 -3.54
N LEU A 150 5.75 11.88 -4.48
CA LEU A 150 5.81 11.44 -5.88
C LEU A 150 7.10 11.86 -6.59
N ALA A 151 7.82 12.87 -6.10
CA ALA A 151 9.12 13.29 -6.63
C ALA A 151 10.31 12.56 -5.98
N ASP A 152 10.07 11.57 -5.12
CA ASP A 152 11.14 10.87 -4.42
C ASP A 152 12.08 10.12 -5.38
N ARG A 153 13.39 10.09 -5.08
CA ARG A 153 14.37 9.28 -5.83
C ARG A 153 14.07 7.78 -5.84
N SER A 154 13.47 7.24 -4.77
CA SER A 154 13.16 5.83 -4.63
C SER A 154 11.86 5.48 -5.35
N ARG A 155 11.92 4.51 -6.27
CA ARG A 155 10.73 3.99 -6.97
C ARG A 155 9.67 3.49 -6.00
N ASN A 156 10.07 2.79 -4.94
CA ASN A 156 9.13 2.22 -3.98
C ASN A 156 8.42 3.32 -3.16
N VAL A 157 9.14 4.40 -2.80
CA VAL A 157 8.54 5.54 -2.10
C VAL A 157 7.51 6.24 -2.99
N ARG A 158 7.84 6.49 -4.27
CA ARG A 158 6.89 7.05 -5.24
C ARG A 158 5.66 6.17 -5.44
N ALA A 159 5.86 4.86 -5.56
CA ALA A 159 4.77 3.90 -5.76
C ALA A 159 3.82 3.87 -4.54
N THR A 160 4.35 3.85 -3.32
CA THR A 160 3.54 3.91 -2.11
C THR A 160 2.83 5.25 -1.96
N ALA A 161 3.47 6.37 -2.31
CA ALA A 161 2.81 7.68 -2.32
C ALA A 161 1.63 7.73 -3.32
N ALA A 162 1.82 7.22 -4.54
CA ALA A 162 0.76 7.12 -5.55
C ALA A 162 -0.38 6.19 -5.08
N GLU A 163 -0.04 5.08 -4.42
CA GLU A 163 -1.02 4.17 -3.84
C GLU A 163 -1.87 4.87 -2.77
N LEU A 164 -1.26 5.60 -1.84
CA LEU A 164 -1.97 6.36 -0.80
C LEU A 164 -2.83 7.47 -1.42
N LEU A 165 -2.33 8.20 -2.41
CA LEU A 165 -3.10 9.22 -3.13
C LEU A 165 -4.30 8.62 -3.87
N SER A 166 -4.16 7.44 -4.47
CA SER A 166 -5.28 6.75 -5.12
C SER A 166 -6.36 6.26 -4.14
N ALA A 167 -6.05 6.17 -2.85
CA ALA A 167 -7.02 5.93 -1.79
C ALA A 167 -7.74 7.21 -1.32
N LEU A 168 -7.42 8.39 -1.90
CA LEU A 168 -8.05 9.67 -1.67
C LEU A 168 -8.83 10.11 -2.93
N PRO A 169 -10.13 9.75 -3.06
CA PRO A 169 -10.91 9.98 -4.28
C PRO A 169 -11.01 11.44 -4.73
N SER A 170 -10.91 12.38 -3.78
CA SER A 170 -10.99 13.82 -4.03
C SER A 170 -9.63 14.48 -4.31
N SER A 171 -8.54 13.73 -4.31
CA SER A 171 -7.20 14.30 -4.51
C SER A 171 -6.99 14.79 -5.96
N ALA A 172 -6.11 15.76 -6.13
CA ALA A 172 -5.66 16.22 -7.45
C ALA A 172 -5.05 15.06 -8.26
N PHE A 173 -4.33 14.16 -7.59
CA PHE A 173 -3.81 12.93 -8.18
C PHE A 173 -4.93 12.06 -8.77
N ALA A 174 -5.97 11.78 -7.97
CA ALA A 174 -7.12 11.00 -8.38
C ALA A 174 -7.84 11.62 -9.59
N GLY A 175 -7.98 12.95 -9.62
CA GLY A 175 -8.51 13.67 -10.79
C GLY A 175 -7.66 13.49 -12.05
N ARG A 176 -6.32 13.50 -11.93
CA ARG A 176 -5.42 13.23 -13.06
C ARG A 176 -5.49 11.78 -13.54
N MET A 177 -5.67 10.82 -12.64
CA MET A 177 -5.88 9.40 -13.00
C MET A 177 -7.21 9.22 -13.72
N ALA A 178 -8.28 9.81 -13.19
CA ALA A 178 -9.61 9.79 -13.81
C ALA A 178 -9.58 10.33 -15.24
N ALA A 179 -8.98 11.50 -15.47
CA ALA A 179 -8.91 12.11 -16.80
C ALA A 179 -8.18 11.22 -17.82
N ARG A 180 -7.14 10.47 -17.39
CA ARG A 180 -6.42 9.53 -18.26
C ARG A 180 -7.18 8.23 -18.46
N ALA A 181 -7.85 7.72 -17.44
CA ALA A 181 -8.58 6.46 -17.53
C ALA A 181 -9.86 6.59 -18.35
N THR A 182 -10.59 7.72 -18.25
CA THR A 182 -11.80 7.96 -19.05
C THR A 182 -11.51 8.27 -20.51
N SER A 183 -10.30 8.71 -20.86
CA SER A 183 -9.89 8.77 -22.27
C SER A 183 -9.64 7.37 -22.85
N CYS A 184 -9.30 6.39 -22.01
CA CYS A 184 -9.03 5.01 -22.42
C CYS A 184 -10.27 4.11 -22.39
N VAL A 185 -11.18 4.30 -21.43
CA VAL A 185 -12.34 3.43 -21.22
C VAL A 185 -13.62 4.23 -21.39
N ASN A 186 -14.39 3.91 -22.43
CA ASN A 186 -15.57 4.67 -22.84
C ASN A 186 -16.77 3.76 -23.12
N PRO A 187 -18.00 4.26 -22.96
CA PRO A 187 -19.17 3.59 -23.52
C PRO A 187 -19.03 3.47 -25.03
N ASP A 188 -19.14 2.26 -25.56
CA ASP A 188 -19.17 2.05 -27.01
C ASP A 188 -20.51 2.54 -27.57
N ARG A 189 -20.44 3.59 -28.39
CA ARG A 189 -21.61 4.21 -29.04
C ARG A 189 -21.85 3.66 -30.45
N THR A 190 -20.95 2.84 -30.99
CA THR A 190 -21.05 2.33 -32.36
C THR A 190 -22.17 1.30 -32.53
N GLY A 191 -22.55 0.61 -31.45
CA GLY A 191 -23.68 -0.33 -31.41
C GLY A 191 -25.06 0.29 -31.11
N ALA A 192 -25.14 1.58 -30.74
CA ALA A 192 -26.37 2.19 -30.23
C ALA A 192 -27.52 2.27 -31.26
N GLY A 193 -27.22 2.09 -32.56
CA GLY A 193 -28.20 2.08 -33.64
C GLY A 193 -28.69 0.69 -34.09
N SER A 194 -28.07 -0.40 -33.62
CA SER A 194 -28.33 -1.76 -34.14
C SER A 194 -29.15 -2.66 -33.21
N GLY A 195 -29.68 -2.11 -32.10
CA GLY A 195 -30.32 -2.91 -31.05
C GLY A 195 -29.34 -3.74 -30.21
N ALA A 196 -28.04 -3.60 -30.45
CA ALA A 196 -27.00 -4.09 -29.56
C ALA A 196 -27.01 -3.26 -28.26
N GLY A 197 -26.98 -3.94 -27.11
CA GLY A 197 -26.93 -3.29 -25.80
C GLY A 197 -25.67 -2.44 -25.62
N ALA A 198 -25.66 -1.60 -24.58
CA ALA A 198 -24.48 -0.84 -24.20
C ALA A 198 -23.27 -1.78 -23.97
N SER A 199 -22.08 -1.36 -24.38
CA SER A 199 -20.82 -2.08 -24.17
C SER A 199 -19.68 -1.11 -23.88
N ILE A 200 -18.51 -1.64 -23.54
CA ILE A 200 -17.32 -0.88 -23.18
C ILE A 200 -16.28 -1.00 -24.30
N ALA A 201 -15.87 0.14 -24.85
CA ALA A 201 -14.74 0.25 -25.75
C ALA A 201 -13.49 0.66 -24.95
N VAL A 202 -12.36 0.05 -25.27
CA VAL A 202 -11.07 0.29 -24.61
C VAL A 202 -10.02 0.67 -25.65
N GLU A 203 -9.48 1.87 -25.53
CA GLU A 203 -8.28 2.33 -26.25
C GLU A 203 -7.16 2.51 -25.22
N ALA A 204 -6.32 1.50 -25.07
CA ALA A 204 -5.22 1.55 -24.11
C ALA A 204 -4.18 2.63 -24.50
N PRO A 205 -3.42 3.20 -23.55
CA PRO A 205 -2.39 4.19 -23.86
C PRO A 205 -1.35 3.67 -24.87
N HIS A 206 -0.92 4.52 -25.81
CA HIS A 206 0.14 4.17 -26.77
C HIS A 206 1.55 4.35 -26.22
N GLU A 207 1.71 5.16 -25.18
CA GLU A 207 2.97 5.41 -24.49
C GLU A 207 2.74 5.71 -23.00
N CYS A 208 3.81 5.60 -22.21
CA CYS A 208 3.83 6.07 -20.82
C CYS A 208 4.60 7.38 -20.73
N ASP A 209 3.87 8.49 -20.80
CA ASP A 209 4.45 9.84 -20.78
C ASP A 209 5.12 10.21 -19.43
N ALA A 210 5.84 11.33 -19.41
CA ALA A 210 6.53 11.81 -18.22
C ALA A 210 5.59 12.15 -17.06
N GLY A 211 4.37 12.60 -17.36
CA GLY A 211 3.34 12.89 -16.35
C GLY A 211 2.80 11.62 -15.70
N MET A 212 2.59 10.55 -16.46
CA MET A 212 2.22 9.23 -15.97
C MET A 212 3.32 8.68 -15.04
N GLN A 213 4.59 8.79 -15.46
CA GLN A 213 5.72 8.33 -14.63
C GLN A 213 5.87 9.15 -13.35
N ARG A 214 5.63 10.47 -13.41
CA ARG A 214 5.59 11.34 -12.23
C ARG A 214 4.47 10.91 -11.28
N ASP A 215 3.30 10.54 -11.81
CA ASP A 215 2.16 10.02 -11.06
C ASP A 215 2.32 8.53 -10.68
N GLY A 216 3.54 7.98 -10.71
CA GLY A 216 3.83 6.64 -10.20
C GLY A 216 3.49 5.49 -11.14
N VAL A 217 3.02 5.75 -12.38
CA VAL A 217 2.83 4.70 -13.38
C VAL A 217 4.18 4.14 -13.79
N ALA A 218 4.38 2.84 -13.59
CA ALA A 218 5.60 2.17 -14.01
C ALA A 218 5.62 2.00 -15.53
N ALA A 219 6.64 2.58 -16.18
CA ALA A 219 6.78 2.49 -17.65
C ALA A 219 7.05 1.05 -18.12
N VAL A 220 7.89 0.30 -17.42
CA VAL A 220 8.30 -1.05 -17.84
C VAL A 220 7.41 -2.12 -17.19
N PRO A 221 6.72 -2.97 -17.97
CA PRO A 221 5.91 -4.05 -17.45
C PRO A 221 6.76 -5.21 -16.90
N PRO A 222 6.21 -6.03 -15.98
CA PRO A 222 6.78 -7.34 -15.66
C PRO A 222 6.86 -8.24 -16.91
N THR A 223 7.79 -9.20 -16.88
CA THR A 223 7.96 -10.17 -17.98
C THR A 223 6.66 -10.90 -18.30
N GLY A 224 6.31 -10.99 -19.58
CA GLY A 224 5.11 -11.68 -20.06
C GLY A 224 3.84 -10.85 -20.08
N ARG A 225 3.88 -9.56 -19.68
CA ARG A 225 2.75 -8.63 -19.78
C ARG A 225 2.98 -7.59 -20.87
N GLY A 226 1.95 -7.34 -21.68
CA GLY A 226 1.98 -6.29 -22.71
C GLY A 226 1.99 -4.88 -22.11
N GLU A 227 2.77 -3.99 -22.68
CA GLU A 227 2.96 -2.60 -22.19
C GLU A 227 1.64 -1.82 -22.11
N ARG A 228 0.83 -1.86 -23.17
CA ARG A 228 -0.46 -1.16 -23.24
C ARG A 228 -1.42 -1.57 -22.13
N SER A 229 -1.55 -2.89 -21.91
CA SER A 229 -2.37 -3.45 -20.82
C SER A 229 -1.82 -3.03 -19.46
N TRP A 230 -0.50 -3.08 -19.29
CA TRP A 230 0.16 -2.69 -18.04
C TRP A 230 -0.10 -1.23 -17.64
N TRP A 231 -0.06 -0.30 -18.60
CA TRP A 231 -0.35 1.11 -18.33
C TRP A 231 -1.85 1.33 -18.07
N LEU A 232 -2.72 0.75 -18.91
CA LEU A 232 -4.17 0.85 -18.74
C LEU A 232 -4.61 0.40 -17.33
N VAL A 233 -4.14 -0.77 -16.90
CA VAL A 233 -4.50 -1.35 -15.61
C VAL A 233 -4.11 -0.42 -14.46
N GLN A 234 -2.92 0.18 -14.50
CA GLN A 234 -2.47 1.11 -13.45
C GLN A 234 -3.33 2.38 -13.42
N LEU A 235 -3.73 2.92 -14.57
CA LEU A 235 -4.60 4.10 -14.65
C LEU A 235 -6.00 3.79 -14.09
N VAL A 236 -6.60 2.67 -14.50
CA VAL A 236 -7.95 2.27 -14.04
C VAL A 236 -7.94 1.97 -12.53
N GLU A 237 -6.91 1.28 -12.05
CA GLU A 237 -6.75 0.92 -10.65
C GLU A 237 -6.56 2.14 -9.73
N ALA A 238 -5.96 3.22 -10.25
CA ALA A 238 -5.75 4.47 -9.53
C ALA A 238 -6.89 5.49 -9.68
N THR A 239 -7.93 5.15 -10.46
CA THR A 239 -9.08 6.03 -10.73
C THR A 239 -10.16 5.87 -9.66
N PRO A 240 -10.74 6.97 -9.13
CA PRO A 240 -11.89 6.90 -8.24
C PRO A 240 -13.07 6.17 -8.88
N LEU A 241 -13.64 5.20 -8.17
CA LEU A 241 -14.67 4.34 -8.74
C LEU A 241 -15.98 5.08 -9.10
N GLY A 242 -16.27 6.19 -8.41
CA GLY A 242 -17.43 7.04 -8.71
C GLY A 242 -17.39 7.64 -10.13
N ILE A 243 -16.20 7.87 -10.70
CA ILE A 243 -16.03 8.41 -12.05
C ILE A 243 -16.63 7.47 -13.09
N TRP A 244 -16.57 6.16 -12.87
CA TRP A 244 -17.15 5.20 -13.80
C TRP A 244 -18.68 5.28 -13.82
N GLN A 245 -19.34 5.52 -12.69
CA GLN A 245 -20.79 5.73 -12.68
C GLN A 245 -21.17 6.96 -13.51
N GLU A 246 -20.45 8.08 -13.35
CA GLU A 246 -20.65 9.29 -14.17
C GLU A 246 -20.39 9.02 -15.66
N GLN A 247 -19.28 8.37 -15.99
CA GLN A 247 -18.86 8.06 -17.36
C GLN A 247 -19.84 7.15 -18.10
N PHE A 248 -20.49 6.23 -17.37
CA PHE A 248 -21.48 5.28 -17.92
C PHE A 248 -22.94 5.72 -17.70
N GLY A 249 -23.18 7.02 -17.45
CA GLY A 249 -24.52 7.61 -17.45
C GLY A 249 -25.33 7.37 -16.17
N GLY A 250 -24.67 7.28 -15.03
CA GLY A 250 -25.29 7.07 -13.72
C GLY A 250 -25.69 5.63 -13.42
N ARG A 251 -25.19 4.66 -14.20
CA ARG A 251 -25.45 3.23 -13.98
C ARG A 251 -24.87 2.78 -12.64
N PRO A 252 -25.55 1.87 -11.91
CA PRO A 252 -24.98 1.25 -10.72
C PRO A 252 -23.76 0.39 -11.10
N ALA A 253 -22.88 0.16 -10.13
CA ALA A 253 -21.64 -0.60 -10.34
C ALA A 253 -21.89 -1.99 -10.96
N GLU A 254 -22.91 -2.71 -10.47
CA GLU A 254 -23.30 -4.04 -10.97
C GLU A 254 -23.66 -4.06 -12.46
N GLU A 255 -24.30 -3.00 -12.96
CA GLU A 255 -24.63 -2.89 -14.38
C GLU A 255 -23.38 -2.61 -15.21
N ILE A 256 -22.48 -1.76 -14.71
CA ILE A 256 -21.25 -1.39 -15.42
C ILE A 256 -20.34 -2.61 -15.59
N VAL A 257 -20.12 -3.38 -14.52
CA VAL A 257 -19.27 -4.59 -14.59
C VAL A 257 -19.91 -5.73 -15.40
N ALA A 258 -21.22 -5.68 -15.64
CA ALA A 258 -21.92 -6.64 -16.49
C ALA A 258 -21.89 -6.26 -17.99
N LEU A 259 -21.45 -5.05 -18.33
CA LEU A 259 -21.37 -4.62 -19.73
C LEU A 259 -20.34 -5.47 -20.49
N PRO A 260 -20.65 -5.91 -21.73
CA PRO A 260 -19.66 -6.53 -22.59
C PRO A 260 -18.49 -5.59 -22.83
N VAL A 261 -17.27 -6.10 -22.80
CA VAL A 261 -16.04 -5.35 -23.09
C VAL A 261 -15.44 -5.86 -24.39
N ALA A 262 -15.13 -4.95 -25.31
CA ALA A 262 -14.49 -5.29 -26.58
C ALA A 262 -13.06 -5.83 -26.40
N ASP A 263 -12.54 -6.49 -27.45
CA ASP A 263 -11.12 -6.84 -27.62
C ASP A 263 -10.44 -7.57 -26.44
N ASP A 264 -11.19 -8.41 -25.72
CA ASP A 264 -10.72 -9.25 -24.60
C ASP A 264 -10.16 -8.47 -23.39
N TRP A 265 -10.54 -7.20 -23.24
CA TRP A 265 -10.11 -6.35 -22.12
C TRP A 265 -10.85 -6.60 -20.80
N ALA A 266 -11.91 -7.41 -20.82
CA ALA A 266 -12.79 -7.64 -19.67
C ALA A 266 -12.02 -8.07 -18.40
N GLY A 267 -11.11 -9.04 -18.54
CA GLY A 267 -10.34 -9.57 -17.42
C GLY A 267 -9.43 -8.52 -16.77
N GLU A 268 -8.78 -7.68 -17.58
CA GLU A 268 -7.87 -6.65 -17.10
C GLU A 268 -8.63 -5.49 -16.42
N LEU A 269 -9.77 -5.06 -16.99
CA LEU A 269 -10.62 -4.04 -16.38
C LEU A 269 -11.21 -4.51 -15.05
N HIS A 270 -11.78 -5.71 -15.00
CA HIS A 270 -12.39 -6.23 -13.77
C HIS A 270 -11.32 -6.38 -12.68
N ALA A 271 -10.14 -6.90 -13.01
CA ALA A 271 -9.06 -7.01 -12.04
C ALA A 271 -8.61 -5.63 -11.51
N ALA A 272 -8.56 -4.61 -12.36
CA ALA A 272 -8.24 -3.24 -11.96
C ALA A 272 -9.32 -2.62 -11.07
N TRP A 273 -10.60 -2.79 -11.41
CA TRP A 273 -11.72 -2.33 -10.59
C TRP A 273 -11.79 -3.03 -9.23
N CYS A 274 -11.55 -4.35 -9.16
CA CYS A 274 -11.49 -5.07 -7.89
C CYS A 274 -10.39 -4.51 -6.97
N ARG A 275 -9.19 -4.23 -7.51
CA ARG A 275 -8.10 -3.63 -6.71
C ARG A 275 -8.43 -2.20 -6.28
N ALA A 276 -9.05 -1.40 -7.14
CA ALA A 276 -9.54 -0.07 -6.78
C ALA A 276 -10.61 -0.14 -5.68
N ALA A 277 -11.54 -1.11 -5.73
CA ALA A 277 -12.61 -1.29 -4.75
C ALA A 277 -12.06 -1.61 -3.36
N VAL A 278 -11.08 -2.52 -3.28
CA VAL A 278 -10.39 -2.83 -2.02
C VAL A 278 -9.66 -1.60 -1.48
N ARG A 279 -8.93 -0.88 -2.34
CA ARG A 279 -8.14 0.28 -1.92
C ARG A 279 -8.99 1.44 -1.43
N GLN A 280 -10.06 1.76 -2.16
CA GLN A 280 -10.98 2.85 -1.84
C GLN A 280 -12.04 2.44 -0.82
N ARG A 281 -12.07 1.15 -0.41
CA ARG A 281 -13.08 0.56 0.48
C ARG A 281 -14.51 0.82 -0.02
N HIS A 282 -14.72 0.68 -1.33
CA HIS A 282 -15.99 1.02 -1.99
C HIS A 282 -16.93 -0.20 -2.03
N PRO A 283 -17.98 -0.26 -1.19
CA PRO A 283 -18.77 -1.48 -1.01
C PRO A 283 -19.57 -1.89 -2.25
N GLU A 284 -20.07 -0.93 -3.03
CA GLU A 284 -20.87 -1.24 -4.22
C GLU A 284 -20.06 -1.85 -5.38
N TRP A 285 -18.74 -1.67 -5.37
CA TRP A 285 -17.81 -2.14 -6.40
C TRP A 285 -16.99 -3.37 -5.97
N ALA A 286 -17.13 -3.80 -4.71
CA ALA A 286 -16.38 -4.92 -4.11
C ALA A 286 -17.13 -6.24 -4.28
#